data_AF-A0A2A8SJ35-F1
#
_entry.id   AF-A0A2A8SJ35-F1
#
_cell.length_a   1.000
_cell.length_b   1.000
_cell.length_c   1.000
_cell.angle_alpha   90.00
_cell.angle_beta   90.00
_cell.angle_gamma   90.00
#
_symmetry.space_group_name_H-M   'P 1'
#
loop_
_entity.id
_entity.type
_entity.pdbx_description
1 polymer ?
#
loop_
_entity_poly.entity_id
_entity_poly.type
_entity_poly.pdbx_seq_one_letter_code
_entity_poly.pdbx_strand_id
1 'polypeptide(L)'
;MLYLHDVWVNWFEGEENGYNVCHFYEWRKDDTIELLDQVPLLKVDSALYHYIENELLELPPKLLEDVHHKAYIRKNHERLQQEYCFVVSDGKGIIAIDTIGYNIPIRKSRLIPRQEQMVYEMVENVQAETYDFEVEASQKEHHILSPSPHMMNGLTRKERQLKQLLFMTLDQLHTTKNPAEIRYWYTEWDPAAYPSVQHLTFEEVWNRLYEEAKYGWSDKHEQLCERLVRGQPFFEKLWEMENEQKVN
;
A
#
# COMPACT_ATOMS: atom_id res chain seq x y z
N MET A 1 -0.52 29.92 3.27
CA MET A 1 -1.03 28.61 2.82
C MET A 1 -0.87 28.52 1.31
N LEU A 2 -0.23 27.46 0.82
CA LEU A 2 0.00 27.22 -0.60
C LEU A 2 -1.16 26.40 -1.19
N TYR A 3 -1.38 26.53 -2.49
CA TYR A 3 -2.39 25.76 -3.21
C TYR A 3 -1.83 25.21 -4.52
N LEU A 4 -2.15 23.96 -4.79
CA LEU A 4 -1.95 23.35 -6.10
C LEU A 4 -3.27 23.36 -6.87
N HIS A 5 -3.17 23.44 -8.18
CA HIS A 5 -4.30 23.43 -9.10
C HIS A 5 -4.12 22.32 -10.13
N ASP A 6 -5.25 21.79 -10.62
CA ASP A 6 -5.30 20.74 -11.63
C ASP A 6 -4.40 19.53 -11.28
N VAL A 7 -4.55 19.01 -10.05
CA VAL A 7 -3.76 17.89 -9.52
C VAL A 7 -4.44 16.57 -9.85
N TRP A 8 -3.68 15.63 -10.42
CA TRP A 8 -4.19 14.33 -10.86
C TRP A 8 -3.86 13.34 -9.76
N VAL A 9 -4.88 12.60 -9.31
CA VAL A 9 -4.74 11.65 -8.20
C VAL A 9 -5.36 10.32 -8.58
N ASN A 10 -4.69 9.26 -8.15
CA ASN A 10 -5.14 7.88 -8.16
C ASN A 10 -5.29 7.42 -6.70
N TRP A 11 -6.51 7.34 -6.19
CA TRP A 11 -6.75 7.08 -4.78
C TRP A 11 -6.58 5.60 -4.44
N PHE A 12 -5.68 5.32 -3.50
CA PHE A 12 -5.56 4.03 -2.84
C PHE A 12 -6.26 4.13 -1.48
N GLU A 13 -7.30 3.32 -1.30
CA GLU A 13 -8.19 3.35 -0.12
C GLU A 13 -7.72 2.36 0.96
N GLY A 14 -7.69 2.83 2.21
CA GLY A 14 -7.39 1.98 3.36
C GLY A 14 -5.94 1.49 3.42
N GLU A 15 -5.05 2.05 2.60
CA GLU A 15 -3.65 1.65 2.59
C GLU A 15 -2.91 2.20 3.81
N GLU A 16 -2.63 1.30 4.74
CA GLU A 16 -1.82 1.59 5.92
C GLU A 16 -0.37 1.90 5.52
N ASN A 17 0.24 1.00 4.74
CA ASN A 17 1.65 1.10 4.38
C ASN A 17 1.85 1.85 3.05
N GLY A 18 2.77 2.83 3.04
CA GLY A 18 3.01 3.69 1.88
C GLY A 18 3.52 2.97 0.63
N TYR A 19 4.06 1.75 0.75
CA TYR A 19 4.55 0.94 -0.39
C TYR A 19 3.42 0.42 -1.29
N ASN A 20 2.17 0.42 -0.81
CA ASN A 20 1.01 0.06 -1.63
C ASN A 20 0.44 1.27 -2.39
N VAL A 21 0.77 2.49 -1.96
CA VAL A 21 0.37 3.72 -2.65
C VAL A 21 1.27 3.91 -3.87
N CYS A 22 0.77 3.49 -5.02
CA CYS A 22 1.58 3.35 -6.22
C CYS A 22 2.01 4.69 -6.81
N HIS A 23 3.28 4.78 -7.21
CA HIS A 23 3.78 5.90 -7.99
C HIS A 23 3.17 5.93 -9.39
N PHE A 24 3.24 7.09 -10.05
CA PHE A 24 2.65 7.31 -11.37
C PHE A 24 3.04 6.25 -12.42
N TYR A 25 4.29 5.79 -12.42
CA TYR A 25 4.77 4.78 -13.38
C TYR A 25 4.17 3.37 -13.16
N GLU A 26 3.47 3.14 -12.04
CA GLU A 26 2.75 1.92 -11.72
C GLU A 26 1.23 2.06 -11.87
N TRP A 27 0.74 3.22 -12.31
CA TRP A 27 -0.68 3.42 -12.59
C TRP A 27 -1.10 2.62 -13.83
N ARG A 28 -2.31 2.06 -13.76
CA ARG A 28 -2.91 1.21 -14.81
C ARG A 28 -3.99 1.99 -15.55
N LYS A 29 -4.31 1.56 -16.77
CA LYS A 29 -5.37 2.18 -17.59
C LYS A 29 -6.75 2.10 -16.93
N ASP A 30 -6.99 1.04 -16.16
CA ASP A 30 -8.25 0.78 -15.47
C ASP A 30 -8.33 1.48 -14.09
N ASP A 31 -7.27 2.19 -13.67
CA ASP A 31 -7.31 2.96 -12.43
C ASP A 31 -8.26 4.16 -12.56
N THR A 32 -8.98 4.47 -11.47
CA THR A 32 -9.88 5.62 -11.42
C THR A 32 -9.07 6.87 -11.09
N ILE A 33 -8.77 7.66 -12.13
CA ILE A 33 -8.06 8.94 -11.97
C ILE A 33 -9.06 10.06 -11.73
N GLU A 34 -8.84 10.84 -10.66
CA GLU A 34 -9.63 12.01 -10.33
C GLU A 34 -8.79 13.30 -10.45
N LEU A 35 -9.48 14.43 -10.61
CA LEU A 35 -8.86 15.76 -10.75
C LEU A 35 -9.24 16.64 -9.56
N LEU A 36 -8.24 16.98 -8.75
CA LEU A 36 -8.33 18.04 -7.74
C LEU A 36 -8.12 19.40 -8.42
N ASP A 37 -9.20 20.17 -8.52
CA ASP A 37 -9.19 21.50 -9.13
C ASP A 37 -8.36 22.50 -8.29
N GLN A 38 -8.46 22.37 -6.96
CA GLN A 38 -7.66 23.13 -6.01
C GLN A 38 -7.44 22.29 -4.76
N VAL A 39 -6.21 22.20 -4.28
CA VAL A 39 -5.88 21.45 -3.05
C VAL A 39 -4.80 22.20 -2.26
N PRO A 40 -4.93 22.35 -0.93
CA PRO A 40 -3.92 22.99 -0.13
C PRO A 40 -2.65 22.14 -0.06
N LEU A 41 -1.49 22.81 -0.07
CA LEU A 41 -0.17 22.19 0.06
C LEU A 41 0.44 22.58 1.40
N LEU A 42 0.78 21.58 2.20
CA LEU A 42 1.41 21.72 3.51
C LEU A 42 2.85 21.20 3.44
N LYS A 43 3.79 21.98 4.00
CA LYS A 43 5.13 21.49 4.28
C LYS A 43 5.19 21.10 5.75
N VAL A 44 5.57 19.87 6.06
CA VAL A 44 5.65 19.33 7.43
C VAL A 44 7.05 18.78 7.69
N ASP A 45 7.34 18.38 8.93
CA ASP A 45 8.55 17.63 9.23
C ASP A 45 8.43 16.16 8.75
N SER A 46 9.59 15.51 8.59
CA SER A 46 9.62 14.12 8.11
C SER A 46 8.94 13.13 9.07
N ALA A 47 8.86 13.41 10.38
CA ALA A 47 8.20 12.50 11.31
C ALA A 47 6.68 12.48 11.07
N LEU A 48 6.06 13.64 10.93
CA LEU A 48 4.64 13.72 10.59
C LEU A 48 4.36 13.19 9.18
N TYR A 49 5.24 13.46 8.21
CA TYR A 49 5.11 12.89 6.86
C TYR A 49 5.09 11.36 6.89
N HIS A 50 6.06 10.74 7.57
CA HIS A 50 6.12 9.28 7.65
C HIS A 50 4.96 8.68 8.43
N TYR A 51 4.46 9.36 9.47
CA TYR A 51 3.25 8.99 10.18
C TYR A 51 2.02 8.98 9.27
N ILE A 52 1.79 10.06 8.50
CA ILE A 52 0.65 10.14 7.57
C ILE A 52 0.76 9.08 6.45
N GLU A 53 1.97 8.85 5.95
CA GLU A 53 2.22 7.91 4.87
C GLU A 53 2.05 6.45 5.30
N ASN A 54 2.56 6.07 6.47
CA ASN A 54 2.72 4.67 6.86
C ASN A 54 1.82 4.21 8.01
N GLU A 55 0.99 5.10 8.54
CA GLU A 55 -0.05 4.76 9.51
C GLU A 55 -1.45 5.07 8.96
N LEU A 56 -2.45 4.41 9.54
CA LEU A 56 -3.86 4.65 9.31
C LEU A 56 -4.52 5.10 10.63
N LEU A 57 -3.92 6.14 11.23
CA LEU A 57 -4.29 6.70 12.53
C LEU A 57 -4.82 8.14 12.39
N GLU A 58 -5.32 8.68 13.49
CA GLU A 58 -5.90 10.02 13.50
C GLU A 58 -4.85 11.11 13.19
N LEU A 59 -5.25 12.07 12.37
CA LEU A 59 -4.46 13.23 12.00
C LEU A 59 -4.52 14.30 13.10
N PRO A 60 -3.48 15.14 13.23
CA PRO A 60 -3.47 16.22 14.22
C PRO A 60 -4.68 17.15 14.03
N PRO A 61 -5.45 17.47 15.09
CA PRO A 61 -6.65 18.31 14.96
C PRO A 61 -6.39 19.66 14.31
N LYS A 62 -5.25 20.29 14.64
CA LYS A 62 -4.82 21.55 14.04
C LYS A 62 -4.55 21.44 12.54
N LEU A 63 -4.03 20.30 12.07
CA LEU A 63 -3.85 20.05 10.64
C LEU A 63 -5.22 19.97 9.95
N LEU A 64 -6.18 19.27 10.56
CA LEU A 64 -7.55 19.18 10.04
C LEU A 64 -8.22 20.56 9.95
N GLU A 65 -8.08 21.40 10.98
CA GLU A 65 -8.54 22.80 10.96
C GLU A 65 -7.89 23.61 9.82
N ASP A 66 -6.59 23.41 9.59
CA ASP A 66 -5.83 24.10 8.55
C ASP A 66 -6.23 23.69 7.12
N VAL A 67 -6.85 22.53 6.92
CA VAL A 67 -7.26 22.04 5.59
C VAL A 67 -8.78 21.97 5.38
N HIS A 68 -9.55 22.18 6.44
CA HIS A 68 -11.01 22.07 6.44
C HIS A 68 -11.64 22.92 5.33
N HIS A 69 -12.43 22.28 4.46
CA HIS A 69 -13.17 22.93 3.36
C HIS A 69 -12.31 23.74 2.37
N LYS A 70 -11.00 23.46 2.26
CA LYS A 70 -10.07 24.22 1.42
C LYS A 70 -9.72 23.55 0.08
N ALA A 71 -10.14 22.30 -0.11
CA ALA A 71 -9.93 21.53 -1.33
C ALA A 71 -11.22 21.36 -2.13
N TYR A 72 -11.06 21.24 -3.45
CA TYR A 72 -12.13 21.07 -4.42
C TYR A 72 -11.75 20.02 -5.44
N ILE A 73 -12.65 19.05 -5.63
CA ILE A 73 -12.54 18.03 -6.67
C ILE A 73 -13.49 18.36 -7.81
N ARG A 74 -13.08 18.00 -9.04
CA ARG A 74 -13.90 18.17 -10.23
C ARG A 74 -14.53 16.84 -10.62
N LYS A 75 -15.85 16.74 -10.52
CA LYS A 75 -16.62 15.54 -10.92
C LYS A 75 -17.77 15.97 -11.82
N ASN A 76 -17.86 15.38 -13.01
CA ASN A 76 -18.93 15.69 -13.99
C ASN A 76 -19.11 17.19 -14.30
N HIS A 77 -18.01 17.94 -14.40
CA HIS A 77 -18.00 19.41 -14.56
C HIS A 77 -18.50 20.23 -13.37
N GLU A 78 -18.86 19.58 -12.26
CA GLU A 78 -19.18 20.23 -10.99
C GLU A 78 -17.95 20.29 -10.08
N ARG A 79 -17.87 21.35 -9.30
CA ARG A 79 -16.83 21.57 -8.30
C ARG A 79 -17.38 21.17 -6.94
N LEU A 80 -16.89 20.07 -6.39
CA LEU A 80 -17.31 19.53 -5.11
C LEU A 80 -16.26 19.85 -4.04
N GLN A 81 -16.68 20.58 -3.00
CA GLN A 81 -15.82 20.90 -1.87
C GLN A 81 -15.57 19.65 -1.03
N GLN A 82 -14.32 19.41 -0.64
CA GLN A 82 -13.94 18.30 0.22
C GLN A 82 -13.79 18.79 1.66
N GLU A 83 -14.13 17.94 2.63
CA GLU A 83 -14.06 18.29 4.05
C GLU A 83 -12.60 18.40 4.51
N TYR A 84 -11.82 17.33 4.35
CA TYR A 84 -10.38 17.35 4.59
C TYR A 84 -9.63 16.65 3.44
N CYS A 85 -9.08 17.44 2.53
CA CYS A 85 -8.22 16.96 1.46
C CYS A 85 -7.05 17.92 1.26
N PHE A 86 -5.84 17.38 1.16
CA PHE A 86 -4.61 18.16 1.13
C PHE A 86 -3.46 17.38 0.50
N VAL A 87 -2.43 18.10 0.07
CA VAL A 87 -1.13 17.53 -0.31
C VAL A 87 -0.14 17.88 0.78
N VAL A 88 0.65 16.90 1.21
CA VAL A 88 1.69 17.08 2.23
C VAL A 88 3.06 16.67 1.70
N SER A 89 4.08 17.42 2.08
CA SER A 89 5.48 17.13 1.75
C SER A 89 6.42 17.49 2.89
N ASP A 90 7.45 16.69 3.10
CA ASP A 90 8.59 17.03 3.98
C ASP A 90 9.78 17.63 3.20
N GLY A 91 9.60 17.88 1.90
CA GLY A 91 10.65 18.30 0.97
C GLY A 91 11.37 17.14 0.27
N LYS A 92 11.10 15.88 0.64
CA LYS A 92 11.62 14.69 -0.05
C LYS A 92 10.50 13.80 -0.58
N GLY A 93 9.50 13.54 0.24
CA GLY A 93 8.30 12.80 -0.12
C GLY A 93 7.14 13.74 -0.40
N ILE A 94 6.20 13.27 -1.23
CA ILE A 94 4.94 13.95 -1.54
C ILE A 94 3.82 12.92 -1.50
N ILE A 95 2.70 13.28 -0.88
CA ILE A 95 1.49 12.44 -0.87
C ILE A 95 0.26 13.33 -0.81
N ALA A 96 -0.75 13.01 -1.61
CA ALA A 96 -2.09 13.58 -1.51
C ALA A 96 -2.94 12.71 -0.60
N ILE A 97 -3.74 13.36 0.24
CA ILE A 97 -4.59 12.74 1.25
C ILE A 97 -6.02 13.23 1.08
N ASP A 98 -6.97 12.31 1.19
CA ASP A 98 -8.39 12.59 1.39
C ASP A 98 -8.89 11.71 2.55
N THR A 99 -9.53 12.33 3.54
CA THR A 99 -10.03 11.60 4.71
C THR A 99 -11.47 11.14 4.54
N ILE A 100 -12.17 11.53 3.46
CA ILE A 100 -13.60 11.25 3.24
C ILE A 100 -14.47 11.73 4.42
N GLY A 101 -14.08 12.84 5.05
CA GLY A 101 -14.79 13.43 6.19
C GLY A 101 -14.45 12.84 7.56
N TYR A 102 -13.54 11.85 7.61
CA TYR A 102 -13.01 11.33 8.87
C TYR A 102 -11.77 12.11 9.32
N ASN A 103 -11.24 11.76 10.48
CA ASN A 103 -9.97 12.28 11.00
C ASN A 103 -8.76 11.40 10.65
N ILE A 104 -8.91 10.38 9.79
CA ILE A 104 -7.88 9.40 9.41
C ILE A 104 -7.57 9.55 7.90
N PRO A 105 -6.31 9.37 7.44
CA PRO A 105 -5.96 9.47 6.03
C PRO A 105 -6.39 8.24 5.23
N ILE A 106 -7.70 8.12 4.94
CA ILE A 106 -8.30 6.93 4.29
C ILE A 106 -7.83 6.76 2.84
N ARG A 107 -7.75 7.84 2.07
CA ARG A 107 -7.32 7.82 0.67
C ARG A 107 -5.97 8.48 0.53
N LYS A 108 -5.04 7.75 -0.09
CA LYS A 108 -3.67 8.19 -0.34
C LYS A 108 -3.39 8.17 -1.83
N SER A 109 -2.63 9.13 -2.33
CA SER A 109 -2.19 9.14 -3.73
C SER A 109 -0.82 9.76 -3.91
N ARG A 110 -0.05 9.24 -4.87
CA ARG A 110 1.14 9.92 -5.40
C ARG A 110 0.74 10.91 -6.50
N LEU A 111 1.59 11.87 -6.78
CA LEU A 111 1.34 12.83 -7.86
C LEU A 111 2.04 12.39 -9.15
N ILE A 112 1.64 12.97 -10.27
CA ILE A 112 2.38 12.79 -11.52
C ILE A 112 3.69 13.60 -11.48
N PRO A 113 4.76 13.21 -12.21
CA PRO A 113 6.08 13.84 -12.09
C PRO A 113 6.10 15.36 -12.27
N ARG A 114 5.26 15.90 -13.18
CA ARG A 114 5.15 17.36 -13.38
C ARG A 114 4.61 18.07 -12.15
N GLN A 115 3.63 17.48 -11.47
CA GLN A 115 3.04 18.04 -10.24
C GLN A 115 4.00 17.89 -9.06
N GLU A 116 4.75 16.79 -8.98
CA GLU A 116 5.81 16.63 -7.98
C GLU A 116 6.87 17.72 -8.10
N GLN A 117 7.35 17.99 -9.33
CA GLN A 117 8.31 19.07 -9.58
C GLN A 117 7.78 20.43 -9.11
N MET A 118 6.51 20.75 -9.40
CA MET A 118 5.88 21.99 -8.92
C MET A 118 5.84 22.04 -7.40
N VAL A 119 5.53 20.93 -6.72
CA VAL A 119 5.54 20.87 -5.25
C VAL A 119 6.93 21.16 -4.70
N TYR A 120 7.98 20.52 -5.23
CA TYR A 120 9.35 20.76 -4.76
C TYR A 120 9.76 22.23 -4.88
N GLU A 121 9.44 22.87 -6.00
CA GLU A 121 9.69 24.30 -6.23
C GLU A 121 8.92 25.20 -5.24
N MET A 122 7.65 24.86 -4.97
CA MET A 122 6.80 25.63 -4.06
C MET A 122 7.23 25.50 -2.59
N VAL A 123 7.74 24.34 -2.16
CA VAL A 123 8.12 24.09 -0.76
C VAL A 123 9.59 24.42 -0.44
N GLU A 124 10.43 24.69 -1.45
CA GLU A 124 11.89 24.88 -1.28
C GLU A 124 12.24 25.88 -0.17
N ASN A 125 11.61 27.06 -0.20
CA ASN A 125 11.89 28.17 0.72
C ASN A 125 10.84 28.32 1.85
N VAL A 126 9.93 27.36 1.99
CA VAL A 126 8.89 27.36 3.01
C VAL A 126 9.40 26.68 4.28
N GLN A 127 9.07 27.22 5.44
CA GLN A 127 9.35 26.55 6.72
C GLN A 127 8.30 25.46 6.98
N ALA A 128 8.74 24.32 7.52
CA ALA A 128 7.82 23.24 7.87
C ALA A 128 6.90 23.68 9.02
N GLU A 129 5.60 23.47 8.84
CA GLU A 129 4.61 23.65 9.89
C GLU A 129 4.72 22.50 10.88
N THR A 130 4.66 22.84 12.17
CA THR A 130 4.76 21.89 13.28
C THR A 130 3.38 21.64 13.86
N TYR A 131 3.03 20.37 13.97
CA TYR A 131 1.79 19.91 14.57
C TYR A 131 2.12 19.00 15.73
N ASP A 132 1.37 19.13 16.83
CA ASP A 132 1.50 18.23 17.97
C ASP A 132 0.74 16.94 17.65
N PHE A 133 1.44 15.81 17.73
CA PHE A 133 0.87 14.49 17.51
C PHE A 133 1.55 13.44 18.38
N GLU A 134 0.78 12.45 18.80
CA GLU A 134 1.29 11.36 19.62
C GLU A 134 1.85 10.28 18.70
N VAL A 135 3.17 10.23 18.57
CA VAL A 135 3.83 9.05 18.01
C VAL A 135 3.92 8.02 19.11
N GLU A 136 3.03 7.02 19.09
CA GLU A 136 3.29 5.83 19.89
C GLU A 136 4.61 5.22 19.39
N ALA A 137 5.61 5.17 20.27
CA ALA A 137 6.89 4.54 19.98
C ALA A 137 6.79 3.00 19.97
N SER A 138 5.63 2.45 19.62
CA SER A 138 5.46 1.02 19.46
C SER A 138 6.15 0.61 18.16
N GLN A 139 7.05 -0.37 18.25
CA GLN A 139 7.54 -1.02 17.04
C GLN A 139 6.34 -1.68 16.38
N LYS A 140 5.94 -1.18 15.21
CA LYS A 140 4.86 -1.73 14.40
C LYS A 140 5.07 -3.24 14.26
N GLU A 141 4.15 -4.03 14.81
CA GLU A 141 4.22 -5.49 14.68
C GLU A 141 3.82 -5.87 13.26
N HIS A 142 4.81 -6.29 12.48
CA HIS A 142 4.55 -6.78 11.12
C HIS A 142 4.05 -8.22 11.19
N HIS A 143 2.88 -8.46 10.60
CA HIS A 143 2.29 -9.79 10.44
C HIS A 143 2.27 -10.19 8.97
N ILE A 144 2.00 -11.47 8.68
CA ILE A 144 1.99 -12.00 7.30
C ILE A 144 1.05 -11.23 6.36
N LEU A 145 -0.05 -10.67 6.88
CA LEU A 145 -1.00 -9.87 6.11
C LEU A 145 -0.71 -8.35 6.09
N SER A 146 0.17 -7.85 6.96
CA SER A 146 0.73 -6.47 6.94
C SER A 146 2.26 -6.55 7.05
N PRO A 147 2.91 -7.04 5.97
CA PRO A 147 4.33 -7.36 6.00
C PRO A 147 5.19 -6.11 6.08
N SER A 148 6.41 -6.28 6.60
CA SER A 148 7.36 -5.16 6.65
C SER A 148 7.66 -4.61 5.25
N PRO A 149 7.91 -3.29 5.10
CA PRO A 149 8.33 -2.70 3.83
C PRO A 149 9.54 -3.40 3.19
N HIS A 150 10.44 -3.96 3.99
CA HIS A 150 11.59 -4.72 3.52
C HIS A 150 11.22 -5.98 2.71
N MET A 151 10.08 -6.62 3.03
CA MET A 151 9.59 -7.79 2.29
C MET A 151 8.97 -7.43 0.93
N MET A 152 8.54 -6.17 0.78
CA MET A 152 7.88 -5.65 -0.42
C MET A 152 8.81 -4.84 -1.33
N ASN A 153 10.05 -4.59 -0.90
CA ASN A 153 11.01 -3.81 -1.65
C ASN A 153 11.41 -4.50 -2.97
N GLY A 154 11.50 -3.71 -4.04
CA GLY A 154 11.91 -4.17 -5.37
C GLY A 154 10.81 -4.88 -6.17
N LEU A 155 9.62 -5.05 -5.60
CA LEU A 155 8.49 -5.65 -6.29
C LEU A 155 7.75 -4.61 -7.13
N THR A 156 7.37 -4.99 -8.35
CA THR A 156 6.38 -4.25 -9.15
C THR A 156 5.01 -4.29 -8.47
N ARG A 157 4.11 -3.35 -8.81
CA ARG A 157 2.71 -3.37 -8.35
C ARG A 157 2.07 -4.75 -8.48
N LYS A 158 2.21 -5.41 -9.63
CA LYS A 158 1.64 -6.76 -9.85
C LYS A 158 2.20 -7.78 -8.87
N GLU A 159 3.53 -7.79 -8.69
CA GLU A 159 4.18 -8.72 -7.77
C GLU A 159 3.79 -8.45 -6.32
N ARG A 160 3.60 -7.17 -5.92
CA ARG A 160 3.07 -6.82 -4.58
C ARG A 160 1.66 -7.40 -4.37
N GLN A 161 0.77 -7.25 -5.35
CA GLN A 161 -0.59 -7.79 -5.28
C GLN A 161 -0.60 -9.32 -5.22
N LEU A 162 0.17 -9.99 -6.09
CA LEU A 162 0.30 -11.45 -6.06
C LEU A 162 0.96 -11.97 -4.79
N LYS A 163 1.86 -11.19 -4.20
CA LYS A 163 2.51 -11.52 -2.92
C LYS A 163 1.57 -11.39 -1.73
N GLN A 164 0.72 -10.36 -1.71
CA GLN A 164 -0.36 -10.26 -0.73
C GLN A 164 -1.30 -11.46 -0.87
N LEU A 165 -1.69 -11.83 -2.09
CA LEU A 165 -2.51 -13.03 -2.35
C LEU A 165 -1.83 -14.32 -1.85
N LEU A 166 -0.54 -14.49 -2.14
CA LEU A 166 0.25 -15.62 -1.63
C LEU A 166 0.23 -15.63 -0.11
N PHE A 167 0.48 -14.50 0.54
CA PHE A 167 0.46 -14.39 2.00
C PHE A 167 -0.92 -14.69 2.61
N MET A 168 -2.01 -14.29 1.97
CA MET A 168 -3.37 -14.67 2.39
C MET A 168 -3.59 -16.19 2.29
N THR A 169 -3.17 -16.80 1.17
CA THR A 169 -3.31 -18.27 1.00
C THR A 169 -2.46 -19.05 1.98
N LEU A 170 -1.25 -18.57 2.25
CA LEU A 170 -0.35 -19.14 3.25
C LEU A 170 -1.00 -19.00 4.64
N ASP A 171 -1.48 -17.83 5.04
CA ASP A 171 -2.12 -17.63 6.35
C ASP A 171 -3.33 -18.57 6.57
N GLN A 172 -4.14 -18.75 5.53
CA GLN A 172 -5.22 -19.75 5.54
C GLN A 172 -4.67 -21.17 5.71
N LEU A 173 -3.61 -21.53 4.99
CA LEU A 173 -2.94 -22.82 5.12
C LEU A 173 -2.40 -23.04 6.54
N HIS A 174 -1.84 -22.00 7.18
CA HIS A 174 -1.40 -22.06 8.59
C HIS A 174 -2.55 -22.40 9.54
N THR A 175 -3.71 -21.78 9.30
CA THR A 175 -4.92 -21.97 10.12
C THR A 175 -5.46 -23.41 10.06
N THR A 176 -5.22 -24.15 8.97
CA THR A 176 -5.66 -25.57 8.85
C THR A 176 -4.99 -26.50 9.86
N LYS A 177 -3.77 -26.15 10.32
CA LYS A 177 -2.91 -26.99 11.16
C LYS A 177 -2.72 -28.41 10.63
N ASN A 178 -2.78 -28.60 9.31
CA ASN A 178 -2.71 -29.90 8.66
C ASN A 178 -1.27 -30.26 8.24
N PRO A 179 -0.58 -31.20 8.93
CA PRO A 179 0.80 -31.54 8.62
C PRO A 179 0.99 -32.21 7.25
N ALA A 180 -0.01 -32.90 6.71
CA ALA A 180 0.12 -33.54 5.41
C ALA A 180 0.08 -32.50 4.29
N GLU A 181 -0.82 -31.53 4.43
CA GLU A 181 -1.04 -30.46 3.45
C GLU A 181 0.14 -29.50 3.37
N ILE A 182 0.69 -29.04 4.50
CA ILE A 182 1.86 -28.15 4.48
C ILE A 182 3.11 -28.84 3.89
N ARG A 183 3.29 -30.14 4.15
CA ARG A 183 4.40 -30.91 3.56
C ARG A 183 4.23 -31.08 2.06
N TYR A 184 3.00 -31.28 1.59
CA TYR A 184 2.70 -31.30 0.16
C TYR A 184 3.09 -29.98 -0.49
N TRP A 185 2.62 -28.85 0.04
CA TRP A 185 2.93 -27.53 -0.51
C TRP A 185 4.41 -27.18 -0.45
N TYR A 186 5.11 -27.54 0.62
CA TYR A 186 6.56 -27.35 0.69
C TYR A 186 7.31 -28.25 -0.30
N THR A 187 6.81 -29.46 -0.59
CA THR A 187 7.39 -30.32 -1.64
C THR A 187 7.17 -29.74 -3.04
N GLU A 188 6.04 -29.07 -3.27
CA GLU A 188 5.80 -28.33 -4.52
C GLU A 188 6.77 -27.15 -4.68
N TRP A 189 7.17 -26.53 -3.57
CA TRP A 189 8.14 -25.43 -3.53
C TRP A 189 9.60 -25.89 -3.71
N ASP A 190 9.99 -26.94 -2.99
CA ASP A 190 11.29 -27.60 -3.10
C ASP A 190 11.14 -29.15 -3.13
N PRO A 191 11.06 -29.74 -4.34
CA PRO A 191 10.93 -31.20 -4.49
C PRO A 191 12.09 -31.99 -3.88
N ALA A 192 13.30 -31.39 -3.80
CA ALA A 192 14.47 -32.07 -3.24
C ALA A 192 14.37 -32.26 -1.73
N ALA A 193 13.55 -31.45 -1.04
CA ALA A 193 13.41 -31.49 0.41
C ALA A 193 12.48 -32.62 0.91
N TYR A 194 11.77 -33.33 0.02
CA TYR A 194 10.77 -34.34 0.37
C TYR A 194 11.23 -35.34 1.46
N PRO A 195 12.44 -35.95 1.40
CA PRO A 195 12.86 -36.90 2.43
C PRO A 195 13.08 -36.25 3.80
N SER A 196 13.55 -35.00 3.83
CA SER A 196 13.84 -34.26 5.07
C SER A 196 12.57 -33.75 5.75
N VAL A 197 11.56 -33.44 4.96
CA VAL A 197 10.34 -32.75 5.41
C VAL A 197 9.36 -33.71 6.08
N GLN A 198 9.48 -35.03 5.86
CA GLN A 198 8.62 -36.03 6.50
C GLN A 198 8.77 -36.12 8.03
N HIS A 199 9.92 -35.71 8.57
CA HIS A 199 10.22 -35.81 10.00
C HIS A 199 9.98 -34.52 10.78
N LEU A 200 9.66 -33.42 10.08
CA LEU A 200 9.45 -32.12 10.70
C LEU A 200 8.04 -32.00 11.30
N THR A 201 7.87 -31.09 12.24
CA THR A 201 6.56 -30.66 12.75
C THR A 201 5.88 -29.72 11.76
N PHE A 202 4.57 -29.52 11.92
CA PHE A 202 3.81 -28.56 11.10
C PHE A 202 4.46 -27.16 11.12
N GLU A 203 4.74 -26.63 12.31
CA GLU A 203 5.33 -25.29 12.47
C GLU A 203 6.72 -25.18 11.85
N GLU A 204 7.54 -26.23 11.91
CA GLU A 204 8.86 -26.21 11.29
C GLU A 204 8.78 -26.14 9.75
N VAL A 205 7.86 -26.90 9.14
CA VAL A 205 7.67 -26.87 7.67
C VAL A 205 7.07 -25.54 7.25
N TRP A 206 6.07 -25.06 7.99
CA TRP A 206 5.45 -23.76 7.76
C TRP A 206 6.46 -22.61 7.83
N ASN A 207 7.26 -22.54 8.90
CA ASN A 207 8.27 -21.51 9.07
C ASN A 207 9.29 -21.54 7.94
N ARG A 208 9.74 -22.72 7.50
CA ARG A 208 10.64 -22.83 6.34
C ARG A 208 10.00 -22.29 5.07
N LEU A 209 8.77 -22.71 4.76
CA LEU A 209 8.06 -22.24 3.58
C LEU A 209 7.93 -20.71 3.58
N TYR A 210 7.49 -20.14 4.70
CA TYR A 210 7.31 -18.70 4.83
C TYR A 210 8.64 -17.94 4.73
N GLU A 211 9.69 -18.40 5.43
CA GLU A 211 11.02 -17.77 5.39
C GLU A 211 11.64 -17.77 4.00
N GLU A 212 11.39 -18.80 3.20
CA GLU A 212 11.87 -18.89 1.82
C GLU A 212 11.02 -18.06 0.84
N ALA A 213 9.71 -17.96 1.07
CA ALA A 213 8.78 -17.24 0.19
C ALA A 213 8.63 -15.74 0.50
N LYS A 214 9.11 -15.27 1.67
CA LYS A 214 8.84 -13.90 2.12
C LYS A 214 9.65 -12.81 1.41
N TYR A 215 10.74 -13.14 0.71
CA TYR A 215 11.61 -12.14 0.04
C TYR A 215 11.58 -12.25 -1.48
N GLY A 216 11.52 -11.10 -2.15
CA GLY A 216 11.47 -11.03 -3.60
C GLY A 216 10.19 -11.64 -4.18
N TRP A 217 10.23 -11.85 -5.49
CA TRP A 217 9.22 -12.56 -6.27
C TRP A 217 9.91 -13.26 -7.43
N SER A 218 9.49 -14.48 -7.74
CA SER A 218 10.09 -15.30 -8.80
C SER A 218 9.06 -16.26 -9.37
N ASP A 219 9.38 -16.93 -10.47
CA ASP A 219 8.51 -17.94 -11.09
C ASP A 219 8.05 -19.03 -10.11
N LYS A 220 8.87 -19.35 -9.10
CA LYS A 220 8.48 -20.29 -8.02
C LYS A 220 7.33 -19.74 -7.18
N HIS A 221 7.36 -18.44 -6.86
CA HIS A 221 6.28 -17.78 -6.12
C HIS A 221 5.00 -17.74 -6.96
N GLU A 222 5.12 -17.41 -8.25
CA GLU A 222 3.99 -17.36 -9.16
C GLU A 222 3.33 -18.75 -9.29
N GLN A 223 4.11 -19.81 -9.52
CA GLN A 223 3.61 -21.19 -9.61
C GLN A 223 2.97 -21.68 -8.31
N LEU A 224 3.60 -21.41 -7.16
CA LEU A 224 3.04 -21.79 -5.86
C LEU A 224 1.72 -21.08 -5.62
N CYS A 225 1.66 -19.76 -5.86
CA CYS A 225 0.46 -18.96 -5.70
C CYS A 225 -0.66 -19.46 -6.62
N GLU A 226 -0.41 -19.67 -7.91
CA GLU A 226 -1.39 -20.19 -8.87
C GLU A 226 -2.01 -21.52 -8.41
N ARG A 227 -1.19 -22.43 -7.86
CA ARG A 227 -1.68 -23.73 -7.39
C ARG A 227 -2.46 -23.60 -6.08
N LEU A 228 -2.03 -22.73 -5.16
CA LEU A 228 -2.69 -22.51 -3.86
C LEU A 228 -4.07 -21.87 -4.00
N VAL A 229 -4.24 -20.96 -4.96
CA VAL A 229 -5.53 -20.29 -5.18
C VAL A 229 -6.56 -21.22 -5.81
N ARG A 230 -6.12 -22.27 -6.53
CA ARG A 230 -7.01 -23.16 -7.28
C ARG A 230 -8.02 -23.88 -6.38
N GLY A 231 -9.28 -23.85 -6.77
CA GLY A 231 -10.39 -24.41 -6.00
C GLY A 231 -10.95 -23.47 -4.92
N GLN A 232 -10.43 -22.25 -4.82
CA GLN A 232 -10.88 -21.22 -3.89
C GLN A 232 -11.42 -20.02 -4.66
N PRO A 233 -12.75 -19.92 -4.92
CA PRO A 233 -13.31 -18.96 -5.86
C PRO A 233 -12.94 -17.49 -5.58
N PHE A 234 -12.77 -17.14 -4.30
CA PHE A 234 -12.34 -15.79 -3.91
C PHE A 234 -10.91 -15.49 -4.36
N PHE A 235 -9.97 -16.41 -4.13
CA PHE A 235 -8.57 -16.22 -4.51
C PHE A 235 -8.34 -16.38 -6.01
N GLU A 236 -9.07 -17.27 -6.69
CA GLU A 236 -9.03 -17.39 -8.15
C GLU A 236 -9.40 -16.07 -8.81
N LYS A 237 -10.45 -15.41 -8.33
CA LYS A 237 -10.85 -14.10 -8.84
C LYS A 237 -9.75 -13.05 -8.65
N LEU A 238 -9.09 -13.00 -7.49
CA LEU A 238 -7.98 -12.05 -7.25
C LEU A 238 -6.79 -12.35 -8.17
N TRP A 239 -6.47 -13.62 -8.37
CA TRP A 239 -5.43 -14.07 -9.29
C TRP A 239 -5.73 -13.68 -10.75
N GLU A 240 -6.97 -13.87 -11.19
CA GLU A 240 -7.44 -13.51 -12.54
C GLU A 240 -7.35 -12.00 -12.76
N MET A 241 -7.84 -11.19 -11.81
CA MET A 241 -7.79 -9.72 -11.90
C MET A 241 -6.36 -9.18 -12.14
N GLU A 242 -5.34 -9.80 -11.55
CA GLU A 242 -3.94 -9.40 -11.73
C GLU A 242 -3.28 -9.99 -12.99
N ASN A 243 -3.87 -11.03 -13.59
CA ASN A 243 -3.34 -11.70 -14.79
C ASN A 243 -4.04 -11.28 -16.09
N GLU A 244 -5.33 -10.97 -16.06
CA GLU A 244 -6.10 -10.50 -17.22
C GLU A 244 -5.57 -9.17 -17.76
N GLN A 245 -4.91 -8.37 -16.92
CA GLN A 245 -4.22 -7.14 -17.31
C GLN A 245 -3.07 -7.34 -18.31
N LYS A 246 -2.63 -8.59 -18.56
CA LYS A 246 -1.64 -8.90 -19.62
C LYS A 246 -2.24 -8.89 -21.04
N VAL A 247 -3.56 -8.86 -21.20
CA VAL A 247 -4.23 -8.99 -22.51
C VAL A 247 -4.93 -7.68 -22.90
N ASN A 248 -4.18 -6.60 -23.14
CA ASN A 248 -4.66 -5.40 -23.86
C ASN A 248 -3.55 -4.44 -24.32
#